data_AF-A0A0E0USG4-F1
#
_entry.id   AF-A0A0E0USG4-F1
#
_cell.length_a   1.000
_cell.length_b   1.000
_cell.length_c   1.000
_cell.angle_alpha   90.00
_cell.angle_beta   90.00
_cell.angle_gamma   90.00
#
_symmetry.space_group_name_H-M   'P 1'
#
loop_
_entity.id
_entity.type
_entity.pdbx_description
1 polymer ?
#
loop_
_entity_poly.entity_id
_entity_poly.type
_entity_poly.pdbx_seq_one_letter_code
_entity_poly.pdbx_strand_id
1 'polypeptide(L)'
;MGCDIHLMVEVRDKKLDQWKEYDIADELLKNIGRNYNLFSILANVRNGVGFANSDTGNAFIPIDNPRGVPNDASEKYIAYVENWGLDGHSHSFLDLAELKKYDWRGQKNKHRGFMNQKDYAEYKRTGKITRYATNVSGESVKKIANEAMDVVISGKVIPDKEADYYTLVEWEESYYESAVNFVDKVLPALEKIANDCNCENEDVRLLFFFDD
;
A
#
# COMPACT_ATOMS: atom_id res chain seq x y z
N MET A 1 4.01 -11.71 10.53
CA MET A 1 4.02 -12.25 9.16
C MET A 1 3.77 -11.09 8.22
N GLY A 2 4.44 -11.11 7.09
CA GLY A 2 4.47 -9.98 6.20
C GLY A 2 4.06 -10.40 4.80
N CYS A 3 2.99 -9.77 4.32
CA CYS A 3 2.49 -9.82 2.95
C CYS A 3 3.18 -8.80 1.99
N ASP A 4 3.81 -9.30 0.94
CA ASP A 4 4.42 -8.63 -0.21
C ASP A 4 3.51 -8.77 -1.45
N ILE A 5 3.82 -8.00 -2.51
CA ILE A 5 3.09 -8.03 -3.78
C ILE A 5 3.90 -8.77 -4.85
N HIS A 6 3.19 -9.58 -5.64
CA HIS A 6 3.69 -10.23 -6.83
C HIS A 6 2.94 -9.68 -8.03
N LEU A 7 3.64 -9.43 -9.13
CA LEU A 7 3.02 -8.87 -10.32
C LEU A 7 3.64 -9.39 -11.62
N MET A 8 2.86 -9.26 -12.68
CA MET A 8 3.27 -9.44 -14.08
C MET A 8 2.60 -8.33 -14.91
N VAL A 9 3.23 -7.95 -16.01
CA VAL A 9 2.60 -7.07 -17.00
C VAL A 9 2.30 -7.88 -18.24
N GLU A 10 1.12 -7.71 -18.80
CA GLU A 10 0.77 -8.27 -20.10
C GLU A 10 0.32 -7.17 -21.06
N VAL A 11 0.65 -7.37 -22.33
CA VAL A 11 0.21 -6.53 -23.45
C VAL A 11 -0.64 -7.37 -24.40
N ARG A 12 -1.77 -6.82 -24.85
CA ARG A 12 -2.67 -7.50 -25.78
C ARG A 12 -2.16 -7.41 -27.21
N ASP A 13 -1.96 -8.57 -27.82
CA ASP A 13 -1.76 -8.71 -29.26
C ASP A 13 -3.13 -8.74 -29.96
N LYS A 14 -3.57 -7.59 -30.49
CA LYS A 14 -4.86 -7.48 -31.20
C LYS A 14 -4.99 -8.36 -32.45
N LYS A 15 -3.88 -8.79 -33.06
CA LYS A 15 -3.93 -9.63 -34.26
C LYS A 15 -4.25 -11.08 -33.90
N LEU A 16 -3.73 -11.54 -32.78
CA LEU A 16 -3.94 -12.89 -32.27
C LEU A 16 -5.08 -12.98 -31.25
N ASP A 17 -5.55 -11.82 -30.78
CA ASP A 17 -6.49 -11.68 -29.67
C ASP A 17 -6.01 -12.41 -28.40
N GLN A 18 -4.74 -12.18 -28.04
CA GLN A 18 -4.06 -12.87 -26.95
C GLN A 18 -3.25 -11.90 -26.10
N TRP A 19 -3.17 -12.16 -24.81
CA TRP A 19 -2.28 -11.46 -23.89
C TRP A 19 -0.90 -12.11 -23.86
N LYS A 20 0.14 -11.29 -23.91
CA LYS A 20 1.53 -11.73 -23.85
C LYS A 20 2.23 -10.99 -22.72
N GLU A 21 3.04 -11.71 -21.96
CA GLU A 21 3.88 -11.10 -20.94
C GLU A 21 4.81 -10.05 -21.56
N TYR A 22 4.95 -8.94 -20.84
CA TYR A 22 6.02 -7.96 -21.02
C TYR A 22 6.99 -8.06 -19.84
N ASP A 23 8.23 -8.48 -20.13
CA ASP A 23 9.25 -8.76 -19.10
C ASP A 23 9.80 -7.45 -18.49
N ILE A 24 9.14 -6.98 -17.43
CA ILE A 24 9.51 -5.77 -16.67
C ILE A 24 9.21 -5.88 -15.17
N ALA A 25 8.61 -7.00 -14.73
CA ALA A 25 8.05 -7.13 -13.38
C ALA A 25 9.10 -6.85 -12.29
N ASP A 26 10.31 -7.40 -12.43
CA ASP A 26 11.41 -7.18 -11.49
C ASP A 26 11.86 -5.71 -11.38
N GLU A 27 11.74 -4.94 -12.46
CA GLU A 27 12.03 -3.50 -12.44
C GLU A 27 10.93 -2.72 -11.71
N LEU A 28 9.68 -3.07 -11.93
CA LEU A 28 8.54 -2.41 -11.26
C LEU A 28 8.53 -2.72 -9.76
N LEU A 29 8.80 -3.97 -9.37
CA LEU A 29 8.82 -4.41 -7.98
C LEU A 29 9.86 -3.66 -7.13
N LYS A 30 11.01 -3.27 -7.72
CA LYS A 30 12.00 -2.42 -7.05
C LYS A 30 11.44 -1.08 -6.58
N ASN A 31 10.39 -0.58 -7.23
CA ASN A 31 9.75 0.68 -6.88
C ASN A 31 8.57 0.53 -5.93
N ILE A 32 7.94 -0.65 -5.84
CA ILE A 32 6.74 -0.86 -5.02
C ILE A 32 7.10 -1.31 -3.59
N GLY A 33 7.89 -2.37 -3.47
CA GLY A 33 8.18 -3.02 -2.20
C GLY A 33 6.91 -3.35 -1.39
N ARG A 34 7.04 -3.33 -0.06
CA ARG A 34 5.94 -3.61 0.86
C ARG A 34 5.17 -2.33 1.19
N ASN A 35 4.00 -2.15 0.60
CA ASN A 35 3.16 -0.97 0.81
C ASN A 35 1.68 -1.35 0.97
N TYR A 36 1.23 -1.54 2.21
CA TYR A 36 -0.15 -1.93 2.51
C TYR A 36 -1.20 -0.90 2.11
N ASN A 37 -0.86 0.39 2.02
CA ASN A 37 -1.79 1.41 1.52
C ASN A 37 -2.04 1.19 0.02
N LEU A 38 -0.98 0.95 -0.76
CA LEU A 38 -1.13 0.57 -2.17
C LEU A 38 -1.91 -0.74 -2.31
N PHE A 39 -1.65 -1.74 -1.47
CA PHE A 39 -2.33 -3.05 -1.56
C PHE A 39 -3.83 -2.90 -1.25
N SER A 40 -4.17 -2.02 -0.31
CA SER A 40 -5.55 -1.64 -0.02
C SER A 40 -6.23 -0.96 -1.21
N ILE A 41 -5.52 -0.05 -1.89
CA ILE A 41 -6.03 0.65 -3.08
C ILE A 41 -6.22 -0.31 -4.26
N LEU A 42 -5.28 -1.23 -4.50
CA LEU A 42 -5.34 -2.13 -5.66
C LEU A 42 -6.36 -3.27 -5.49
N ALA A 43 -6.51 -3.81 -4.27
CA ALA A 43 -7.24 -5.06 -4.06
C ALA A 43 -7.86 -5.20 -2.66
N ASN A 44 -8.03 -4.10 -1.92
CA ASN A 44 -8.66 -4.10 -0.60
C ASN A 44 -7.93 -4.98 0.45
N VAL A 45 -6.63 -5.23 0.27
CA VAL A 45 -5.82 -6.06 1.17
C VAL A 45 -5.42 -5.27 2.42
N ARG A 46 -5.78 -5.80 3.60
CA ARG A 46 -5.49 -5.18 4.92
C ARG A 46 -5.95 -3.71 5.01
N ASN A 47 -7.14 -3.46 4.47
CA ASN A 47 -7.64 -2.11 4.30
C ASN A 47 -8.19 -1.50 5.60
N GLY A 48 -7.50 -0.48 6.12
CA GLY A 48 -7.82 0.17 7.41
C GLY A 48 -7.45 -0.66 8.64
N VAL A 49 -6.81 -1.82 8.47
CA VAL A 49 -6.39 -2.69 9.56
C VAL A 49 -5.01 -3.27 9.34
N GLY A 50 -4.22 -3.34 10.41
CA GLY A 50 -2.88 -3.88 10.43
C GLY A 50 -2.80 -5.26 11.06
N PHE A 51 -1.58 -5.64 11.44
CA PHE A 51 -1.34 -6.88 12.18
C PHE A 51 -2.21 -6.95 13.46
N ALA A 52 -2.75 -8.15 13.74
CA ALA A 52 -3.64 -8.41 14.86
C ALA A 52 -4.86 -7.45 14.92
N ASN A 53 -5.42 -7.09 13.75
CA ASN A 53 -6.58 -6.19 13.61
C ASN A 53 -6.37 -4.81 14.27
N SER A 54 -5.13 -4.32 14.29
CA SER A 54 -4.85 -2.96 14.75
C SER A 54 -5.48 -1.93 13.80
N ASP A 55 -6.16 -0.93 14.33
CA ASP A 55 -6.69 0.19 13.54
C ASP A 55 -5.53 1.01 12.97
N THR A 56 -5.42 1.07 11.65
CA THR A 56 -4.38 1.83 10.94
C THR A 56 -4.93 3.10 10.30
N GLY A 57 -6.22 3.36 10.42
CA GLY A 57 -6.88 4.47 9.75
C GLY A 57 -8.24 4.11 9.16
N ASN A 58 -8.76 5.02 8.36
CA ASN A 58 -9.93 4.76 7.54
C ASN A 58 -9.55 3.82 6.38
N ALA A 59 -10.51 3.04 5.90
CA ALA A 59 -10.31 2.23 4.71
C ALA A 59 -10.18 3.11 3.46
N PHE A 60 -9.23 2.77 2.60
CA PHE A 60 -9.14 3.27 1.23
C PHE A 60 -10.34 2.77 0.40
N ILE A 61 -10.74 3.54 -0.62
CA ILE A 61 -11.68 3.07 -1.63
C ILE A 61 -10.86 2.29 -2.68
N PRO A 62 -10.97 0.96 -2.77
CA PRO A 62 -10.20 0.21 -3.75
C PRO A 62 -10.61 0.59 -5.18
N ILE A 63 -9.68 0.47 -6.14
CA ILE A 63 -9.97 0.61 -7.58
C ILE A 63 -11.03 -0.41 -7.97
N ASP A 64 -10.82 -1.65 -7.54
CA ASP A 64 -11.80 -2.72 -7.60
C ASP A 64 -11.51 -3.76 -6.52
N ASN A 65 -12.48 -4.64 -6.25
CA ASN A 65 -12.22 -5.85 -5.48
C ASN A 65 -11.41 -6.85 -6.32
N PRO A 66 -10.69 -7.80 -5.68
CA PRO A 66 -9.94 -8.83 -6.40
C PRO A 66 -10.81 -9.56 -7.43
N ARG A 67 -10.40 -9.52 -8.70
CA ARG A 67 -11.14 -10.11 -9.84
C ARG A 67 -10.83 -11.59 -10.07
N GLY A 68 -9.86 -12.13 -9.34
CA GLY A 68 -9.27 -13.43 -9.63
C GLY A 68 -8.26 -13.37 -10.77
N VAL A 69 -7.86 -14.55 -11.22
CA VAL A 69 -7.02 -14.72 -12.42
C VAL A 69 -7.87 -14.50 -13.67
N PRO A 70 -7.44 -13.67 -14.63
CA PRO A 70 -8.19 -13.48 -15.86
C PRO A 70 -8.25 -14.78 -16.68
N ASN A 71 -9.41 -15.10 -17.26
CA ASN A 71 -9.59 -16.32 -18.06
C ASN A 71 -8.74 -16.35 -19.34
N ASP A 72 -8.31 -15.18 -19.80
CA ASP A 72 -7.44 -14.97 -20.95
C ASP A 72 -6.00 -14.61 -20.53
N ALA A 73 -5.60 -14.97 -19.30
CA ALA A 73 -4.21 -14.89 -18.84
C ALA A 73 -3.27 -15.65 -19.77
N SER A 74 -2.04 -15.15 -19.94
CA SER A 74 -1.01 -15.92 -20.61
C SER A 74 -0.68 -17.20 -19.83
N GLU A 75 -0.23 -18.24 -20.54
CA GLU A 75 0.19 -19.51 -19.92
C GLU A 75 1.28 -19.28 -18.85
N LYS A 76 2.13 -18.27 -19.04
CA LYS A 76 3.18 -17.94 -18.08
C LYS A 76 2.62 -17.36 -16.78
N TYR A 77 1.60 -16.50 -16.85
CA TYR A 77 0.93 -16.01 -15.63
C TYR A 77 0.19 -17.13 -14.90
N ILE A 78 -0.50 -18.01 -15.64
CA ILE A 78 -1.18 -19.18 -15.06
C ILE A 78 -0.17 -20.05 -14.31
N ALA A 79 0.95 -20.41 -14.94
CA ALA A 79 2.01 -21.19 -14.29
C ALA A 79 2.61 -20.46 -13.08
N TYR A 80 2.73 -19.13 -13.13
CA TYR A 80 3.22 -18.34 -12.00
C TYR A 80 2.27 -18.40 -10.80
N VAL A 81 0.96 -18.27 -11.03
CA VAL A 81 -0.06 -18.43 -10.00
C VAL A 81 -0.07 -19.84 -9.42
N GLU A 82 -0.04 -20.86 -10.28
CA GLU A 82 0.00 -22.27 -9.87
C GLU A 82 1.23 -22.58 -8.99
N ASN A 83 2.38 -21.98 -9.29
CA ASN A 83 3.60 -22.17 -8.51
C ASN A 83 3.52 -21.57 -7.09
N TRP A 84 2.77 -20.48 -6.91
CA TRP A 84 2.48 -19.93 -5.57
C TRP A 84 1.43 -20.75 -4.82
N GLY A 85 0.51 -21.39 -5.54
CA GLY A 85 -0.46 -22.31 -4.97
C GLY A 85 -1.31 -21.64 -3.89
N LEU A 86 -1.24 -22.15 -2.66
CA LEU A 86 -2.03 -21.65 -1.54
C LEU A 86 -1.44 -20.41 -0.85
N ASP A 87 -0.15 -20.12 -1.09
CA ASP A 87 0.51 -18.96 -0.48
C ASP A 87 0.16 -17.66 -1.22
N GLY A 88 -0.29 -17.75 -2.48
CA GLY A 88 -0.79 -16.62 -3.25
C GLY A 88 -2.27 -16.34 -2.97
N HIS A 89 -2.61 -15.08 -2.71
CA HIS A 89 -3.98 -14.66 -2.43
C HIS A 89 -4.37 -13.34 -3.09
N SER A 90 -5.68 -13.06 -3.12
CA SER A 90 -6.26 -11.83 -3.68
C SER A 90 -5.80 -11.52 -5.12
N HIS A 91 -5.71 -12.56 -5.96
CA HIS A 91 -5.41 -12.43 -7.39
C HIS A 91 -6.33 -11.42 -8.05
N SER A 92 -5.76 -10.53 -8.85
CA SER A 92 -6.50 -9.52 -9.59
C SER A 92 -5.70 -9.03 -10.78
N PHE A 93 -6.34 -8.21 -11.59
CA PHE A 93 -5.72 -7.50 -12.69
C PHE A 93 -6.43 -6.16 -12.90
N LEU A 94 -5.66 -5.15 -13.29
CA LEU A 94 -6.15 -3.83 -13.66
C LEU A 94 -5.47 -3.40 -14.95
N ASP A 95 -6.23 -2.82 -15.87
CA ASP A 95 -5.64 -2.21 -17.07
C ASP A 95 -5.11 -0.80 -16.79
N LEU A 96 -4.26 -0.30 -17.69
CA LEU A 96 -3.66 1.02 -17.54
C LEU A 96 -4.72 2.15 -17.59
N ALA A 97 -5.85 1.95 -18.29
CA ALA A 97 -6.91 2.95 -18.35
C ALA A 97 -7.60 3.09 -16.98
N GLU A 98 -7.87 1.99 -16.30
CA GLU A 98 -8.42 1.94 -14.94
C GLU A 98 -7.48 2.60 -13.94
N LEU A 99 -6.19 2.24 -14.00
CA LEU A 99 -5.15 2.81 -13.13
C LEU A 99 -5.01 4.33 -13.31
N LYS A 100 -5.16 4.83 -14.54
CA LYS A 100 -5.08 6.27 -14.86
C LYS A 100 -6.35 7.05 -14.52
N LYS A 101 -7.51 6.40 -14.65
CA LYS A 101 -8.81 7.01 -14.32
C LYS A 101 -8.98 7.21 -12.82
N TYR A 102 -8.29 6.42 -12.01
CA TYR A 102 -8.37 6.51 -10.57
C TYR A 102 -7.85 7.86 -10.03
N ASP A 103 -8.59 8.46 -9.10
CA ASP A 103 -8.27 9.77 -8.55
C ASP A 103 -7.20 9.68 -7.44
N TRP A 104 -5.94 9.52 -7.85
CA TRP A 104 -4.81 9.43 -6.91
C TRP A 104 -4.59 10.72 -6.11
N ARG A 105 -4.87 11.89 -6.67
CA ARG A 105 -4.44 13.19 -6.11
C ARG A 105 -5.58 13.98 -5.45
N GLY A 106 -6.83 13.74 -5.81
CA GLY A 106 -7.99 14.39 -5.21
C GLY A 106 -8.52 13.66 -3.97
N GLN A 107 -8.24 12.36 -3.83
CA GLN A 107 -8.65 11.57 -2.67
C GLN A 107 -7.66 11.68 -1.50
N LYS A 108 -8.21 11.66 -0.29
CA LYS A 108 -7.46 11.66 0.96
C LYS A 108 -7.94 10.58 1.90
N ASN A 109 -7.03 10.07 2.71
CA ASN A 109 -7.32 9.10 3.74
C ASN A 109 -6.77 9.56 5.09
N LYS A 110 -7.34 9.01 6.16
CA LYS A 110 -6.87 9.24 7.54
C LYS A 110 -6.14 8.01 8.03
N HIS A 111 -4.97 8.23 8.60
CA HIS A 111 -4.14 7.20 9.22
C HIS A 111 -4.10 7.37 10.73
N ARG A 112 -3.85 6.27 11.44
CA ARG A 112 -3.73 6.25 12.90
C ARG A 112 -2.52 5.45 13.33
N GLY A 113 -1.87 5.92 14.39
CA GLY A 113 -0.68 5.27 14.92
C GLY A 113 -0.28 5.79 16.29
N PHE A 114 0.34 4.91 17.08
CA PHE A 114 0.92 5.25 18.38
C PHE A 114 2.33 5.79 18.21
N MET A 115 2.59 6.94 18.82
CA MET A 115 3.92 7.55 18.90
C MET A 115 4.41 7.57 20.34
N ASN A 116 5.71 7.32 20.53
CA ASN A 116 6.35 7.58 21.81
C ASN A 116 6.54 9.10 22.02
N GLN A 117 7.04 9.49 23.19
CA GLN A 117 7.31 10.89 23.55
C GLN A 117 8.19 11.63 22.53
N LYS A 118 9.26 10.99 22.03
CA LYS A 118 10.21 11.61 21.12
C LYS A 118 9.59 11.85 19.75
N ASP A 119 8.95 10.83 19.18
CA ASP A 119 8.32 10.89 17.86
C ASP A 119 7.14 11.87 17.88
N TYR A 120 6.35 11.88 18.95
CA TYR A 120 5.25 12.85 19.13
C TYR A 120 5.77 14.29 19.29
N ALA A 121 6.84 14.52 20.04
CA ALA A 121 7.45 15.85 20.16
C ALA A 121 7.99 16.36 18.82
N GLU A 122 8.61 15.48 18.02
CA GLU A 122 9.05 15.82 16.66
C GLU A 122 7.87 16.14 15.74
N TYR A 123 6.80 15.34 15.79
CA TYR A 123 5.57 15.59 15.07
C TYR A 123 4.97 16.96 15.43
N LYS A 124 4.85 17.29 16.71
CA LYS A 124 4.32 18.60 17.16
C LYS A 124 5.16 19.77 16.68
N ARG A 125 6.47 19.59 16.54
CA ARG A 125 7.40 20.63 16.07
C ARG A 125 7.37 20.81 14.55
N THR A 126 7.17 19.72 13.80
CA THR A 126 7.40 19.72 12.34
C THR A 126 6.15 19.50 11.49
N GLY A 127 5.09 18.96 12.09
CA GLY A 127 3.91 18.45 11.39
C GLY A 127 4.15 17.16 10.60
N LYS A 128 5.35 16.58 10.64
CA LYS A 128 5.72 15.40 9.85
C LYS A 128 5.67 14.13 10.68
N ILE A 129 5.11 13.07 10.08
CA ILE A 129 5.11 11.72 10.64
C ILE A 129 6.38 11.02 10.19
N THR A 130 7.25 10.66 11.13
CA THR A 130 8.52 9.95 10.81
C THR A 130 8.49 8.50 11.28
N ARG A 131 7.91 8.24 12.45
CA ARG A 131 7.83 6.92 13.06
C ARG A 131 6.54 6.79 13.88
N TYR A 132 5.91 5.64 13.79
CA TYR A 132 4.77 5.26 14.61
C TYR A 132 4.65 3.73 14.64
N ALA A 133 3.84 3.22 15.56
CA ALA A 133 3.44 1.82 15.61
C ALA A 133 1.93 1.70 15.43
N THR A 134 1.45 0.68 14.71
CA THR A 134 0.00 0.45 14.54
C THR A 134 -0.65 0.03 15.86
N ASN A 135 0.11 -0.62 16.75
CA ASN A 135 -0.28 -0.90 18.11
C ASN A 135 0.96 -1.00 19.01
N VAL A 136 0.77 -0.83 20.32
CA VAL A 136 1.79 -1.00 21.35
C VAL A 136 1.21 -1.75 22.54
N SER A 137 2.02 -2.63 23.13
CA SER A 137 1.64 -3.47 24.27
C SER A 137 2.89 -3.88 25.05
N GLY A 138 2.77 -4.04 26.36
CA GLY A 138 3.86 -4.40 27.26
C GLY A 138 3.54 -3.94 28.68
N GLU A 139 4.24 -4.49 29.68
CA GLU A 139 4.00 -4.16 31.10
C GLU A 139 4.30 -2.68 31.42
N SER A 140 5.37 -2.13 30.83
CA SER A 140 5.78 -0.73 30.96
C SER A 140 4.95 0.24 30.11
N VAL A 141 4.17 -0.26 29.15
CA VAL A 141 3.49 0.59 28.15
C VAL A 141 2.32 1.35 28.77
N LYS A 142 2.36 2.68 28.68
CA LYS A 142 1.28 3.59 29.10
C LYS A 142 0.74 4.36 27.90
N LYS A 143 -0.46 4.00 27.45
CA LYS A 143 -1.19 4.77 26.43
C LYS A 143 -1.92 5.93 27.11
N ILE A 144 -1.60 7.16 26.72
CA ILE A 144 -2.16 8.38 27.30
C ILE A 144 -2.74 9.29 26.20
N ALA A 145 -3.67 10.16 26.59
CA ALA A 145 -4.25 11.17 25.69
C ALA A 145 -3.19 12.19 25.23
N ASN A 146 -3.43 12.87 24.10
CA ASN A 146 -2.50 13.85 23.53
C ASN A 146 -2.22 15.00 24.52
N GLU A 147 -3.21 15.45 25.28
CA GLU A 147 -3.07 16.52 26.27
C GLU A 147 -2.14 16.11 27.42
N ALA A 148 -2.23 14.85 27.86
CA ALA A 148 -1.33 14.31 28.86
C ALA A 148 0.08 14.15 28.29
N MET A 149 0.22 13.72 27.04
CA MET A 149 1.50 13.63 26.36
C MET A 149 2.14 15.02 26.18
N ASP A 150 1.36 16.05 25.87
CA ASP A 150 1.83 17.44 25.77
C ASP A 150 2.44 17.91 27.12
N VAL A 151 1.84 17.53 28.25
CA VAL A 151 2.41 17.81 29.59
C VAL A 151 3.74 17.06 29.79
N VAL A 152 3.78 15.78 29.42
CA VAL A 152 4.99 14.94 29.54
C VAL A 152 6.15 15.50 28.73
N ILE A 153 5.94 15.88 27.47
CA ILE A 153 7.02 16.42 26.61
C ILE A 153 7.42 17.86 26.98
N SER A 154 6.56 18.59 27.71
CA SER A 154 6.88 19.97 28.15
C SER A 154 7.93 20.04 29.26
N GLY A 155 8.26 18.91 29.89
CA GLY A 155 9.18 18.84 31.03
C GLY A 155 8.62 19.41 32.34
N LYS A 156 7.35 19.80 32.38
CA LYS A 156 6.67 20.31 33.58
C LYS A 156 6.40 19.23 34.65
N VAL A 157 6.50 17.95 34.26
CA VAL A 157 6.32 16.80 35.14
C VAL A 157 7.51 15.87 34.92
N ILE A 158 8.01 15.25 35.98
CA ILE A 158 8.98 14.17 35.87
C ILE A 158 8.19 12.90 35.54
N PRO A 159 8.28 12.36 34.32
CA PRO A 159 7.57 11.13 33.96
C PRO A 159 8.08 9.96 34.81
N ASP A 160 7.20 8.99 35.06
CA ASP A 160 7.62 7.70 35.59
C ASP A 160 8.72 7.12 34.68
N LYS A 161 9.89 6.85 35.25
CA LYS A 161 11.07 6.43 34.52
C LYS A 161 10.96 4.98 34.03
N GLU A 162 10.05 4.20 34.62
CA GLU A 162 9.80 2.81 34.26
C GLU A 162 8.67 2.66 33.24
N ALA A 163 8.07 3.78 32.79
CA ALA A 163 6.94 3.78 31.88
C ALA A 163 7.31 4.24 30.46
N ASP A 164 6.92 3.45 29.47
CA ASP A 164 7.01 3.81 28.06
C ASP A 164 5.70 4.48 27.63
N TYR A 165 5.70 5.80 27.57
CA TYR A 165 4.50 6.56 27.22
C TYR A 165 4.27 6.60 25.70
N TYR A 166 3.05 6.31 25.30
CA TYR A 166 2.59 6.42 23.93
C TYR A 166 1.29 7.21 23.84
N THR A 167 1.10 7.91 22.71
CA THR A 167 -0.16 8.58 22.40
C THR A 167 -0.61 8.26 20.98
N LEU A 168 -1.92 8.15 20.78
CA LEU A 168 -2.49 7.89 19.46
C LEU A 168 -2.56 9.21 18.69
N VAL A 169 -2.05 9.21 17.46
CA VAL A 169 -2.11 10.36 16.54
C VAL A 169 -2.92 9.95 15.31
N GLU A 170 -3.75 10.87 14.83
CA GLU A 170 -4.43 10.76 13.54
C GLU A 170 -3.86 11.82 12.59
N TRP A 171 -3.57 11.44 11.35
CA TRP A 171 -3.13 12.36 10.31
C TRP A 171 -3.78 12.05 8.97
N GLU A 172 -3.75 13.01 8.06
CA GLU A 172 -4.32 12.90 6.72
C GLU A 172 -3.20 12.79 5.68
N GLU A 173 -3.38 11.92 4.69
CA GLU A 173 -2.47 11.73 3.55
C GLU A 173 -3.30 11.53 2.28
N SER A 174 -2.83 12.07 1.15
CA SER A 174 -3.47 11.78 -0.15
C SER A 174 -3.17 10.35 -0.62
N TYR A 175 -4.03 9.79 -1.45
CA TYR A 175 -3.80 8.44 -2.00
C TYR A 175 -2.49 8.39 -2.81
N TYR A 176 -2.15 9.50 -3.46
CA TYR A 176 -0.89 9.73 -4.13
C TYR A 176 0.30 9.62 -3.20
N GLU A 177 0.30 10.34 -2.08
CA GLU A 177 1.41 10.28 -1.09
C GLU A 177 1.56 8.87 -0.52
N SER A 178 0.45 8.19 -0.24
CA SER A 178 0.43 6.80 0.23
C SER A 178 0.99 5.79 -0.79
N ALA A 179 1.04 6.14 -2.08
CA ALA A 179 1.43 5.26 -3.18
C ALA A 179 2.43 5.92 -4.15
N VAL A 180 3.25 6.86 -3.66
CA VAL A 180 4.01 7.79 -4.52
C VAL A 180 4.88 7.08 -5.56
N ASN A 181 5.61 6.03 -5.17
CA ASN A 181 6.46 5.30 -6.11
C ASN A 181 5.64 4.55 -7.17
N PHE A 182 4.46 4.04 -6.83
CA PHE A 182 3.59 3.42 -7.82
C PHE A 182 3.12 4.47 -8.83
N VAL A 183 2.65 5.62 -8.37
CA VAL A 183 2.14 6.68 -9.24
C VAL A 183 3.25 7.33 -10.08
N ASP A 184 4.44 7.56 -9.52
CA ASP A 184 5.52 8.29 -10.19
C ASP A 184 6.52 7.41 -10.95
N LYS A 185 6.53 6.09 -10.69
CA LYS A 185 7.48 5.15 -11.33
C LYS A 185 6.77 4.06 -12.10
N VAL A 186 5.76 3.42 -11.51
CA VAL A 186 5.09 2.27 -12.13
C VAL A 186 4.11 2.72 -13.21
N LEU A 187 3.23 3.69 -12.93
CA LEU A 187 2.28 4.18 -13.94
C LEU A 187 3.00 4.73 -15.20
N PRO A 188 4.03 5.57 -15.10
CA PRO A 188 4.76 6.04 -16.28
C PRO A 188 5.48 4.91 -17.03
N ALA A 189 5.95 3.87 -16.32
CA ALA A 189 6.55 2.71 -16.98
C ALA A 189 5.51 1.92 -17.80
N LEU A 190 4.30 1.74 -17.27
CA LEU A 190 3.20 1.13 -18.02
C LEU A 190 2.79 1.98 -19.23
N GLU A 191 2.76 3.31 -19.09
CA GLU A 191 2.53 4.23 -20.22
C GLU A 191 3.61 4.12 -21.29
N LYS A 192 4.88 3.96 -20.87
CA LYS A 192 5.98 3.73 -21.80
C LYS A 192 5.79 2.43 -22.58
N ILE A 193 5.33 1.36 -21.93
CA ILE A 193 5.02 0.07 -22.60
C ILE A 193 3.93 0.27 -23.65
N ALA A 194 2.82 0.94 -23.31
CA ALA A 194 1.75 1.22 -24.26
C ALA A 194 2.26 1.96 -25.51
N ASN A 195 3.12 2.97 -25.31
CA ASN A 195 3.74 3.73 -26.39
C ASN A 195 4.71 2.88 -27.24
N ASP A 196 5.59 2.11 -26.59
CA ASP A 196 6.59 1.27 -27.27
C ASP A 196 5.92 0.15 -28.09
N CYS A 197 4.82 -0.42 -27.58
CA CYS A 197 4.02 -1.43 -28.25
C CYS A 197 3.00 -0.83 -29.24
N ASN A 198 2.85 0.50 -29.28
CA ASN A 198 1.86 1.21 -30.09
C ASN A 198 0.43 0.62 -29.91
N CYS A 199 0.01 0.49 -28.65
CA CYS A 199 -1.31 0.00 -28.25
C CYS A 199 -2.03 0.98 -27.32
N GLU A 200 -3.31 0.73 -27.05
CA GLU A 200 -4.12 1.57 -26.17
C GLU A 200 -3.87 1.21 -24.70
N ASN A 201 -4.33 2.06 -23.77
CA ASN A 201 -4.13 1.80 -22.33
C ASN A 201 -4.86 0.52 -21.87
N GLU A 202 -6.01 0.21 -22.45
CA GLU A 202 -6.78 -1.01 -22.18
C GLU A 202 -6.06 -2.28 -22.69
N ASP A 203 -5.03 -2.13 -23.52
CA ASP A 203 -4.21 -3.23 -24.04
C ASP A 203 -2.96 -3.49 -23.19
N VAL A 204 -2.79 -2.79 -22.07
CA VAL A 204 -1.71 -3.03 -21.10
C VAL A 204 -2.34 -3.28 -19.74
N ARG A 205 -2.11 -4.46 -19.16
CA ARG A 205 -2.63 -4.81 -17.84
C ARG A 205 -1.55 -5.22 -16.87
N LEU A 206 -1.74 -4.80 -15.62
CA LEU A 206 -0.98 -5.25 -14.48
C LEU A 206 -1.76 -6.39 -13.84
N LEU A 207 -1.19 -7.59 -13.82
CA LEU A 207 -1.71 -8.73 -13.07
C LEU A 207 -0.95 -8.81 -11.76
N PHE A 208 -1.64 -9.06 -10.66
CA PHE A 208 -1.01 -9.06 -9.35
C PHE A 208 -1.75 -9.93 -8.33
N PHE A 209 -1.03 -10.31 -7.29
CA PHE A 209 -1.52 -11.00 -6.10
C PHE A 209 -0.55 -10.73 -4.95
N PHE A 210 -0.84 -11.29 -3.78
CA PHE A 210 -0.07 -11.06 -2.57
C PHE A 210 0.26 -12.37 -1.87
N ASP A 211 1.32 -12.42 -1.08
CA ASP A 211 1.65 -13.55 -0.20
C ASP A 211 1.27 -13.28 1.27
N ASP A 212 1.27 -14.33 2.10
CA ASP A 212 0.88 -14.28 3.53
C ASP A 212 2.02 -13.92 4.53
#